data_AF-A0A9W4TR85-F1
#
_entry.id   AF-A0A9W4TR85-F1
#
_cell.length_a   1.000
_cell.length_b   1.000
_cell.length_c   1.000
_cell.angle_alpha   90.00
_cell.angle_beta   90.00
_cell.angle_gamma   90.00
#
_symmetry.space_group_name_H-M   'P 1'
#
loop_
_entity.id
_entity.type
_entity.pdbx_description
1 polymer ?
#
loop_
_entity_poly.entity_id
_entity_poly.type
_entity_poly.pdbx_seq_one_letter_code
_entity_poly.pdbx_strand_id
1 'polypeptide(L)'
;MLDLGNFTDADQAAGKADTRGDLFVGSKVVGGANIRGVNGYYGQTATLTNQISAPKVIGKQFVGILSTPSSSSALCTVGEFKDDKNYHYVCVLNNKWKRVALSDF
;
A
#
# COMPACT_ATOMS: atom_id res chain seq x y z
N MET A 1 1.36 33.61 22.71
CA MET A 1 0.90 33.52 21.32
C MET A 1 1.76 32.46 20.65
N LEU A 2 1.18 31.34 20.23
CA LEU A 2 1.90 30.24 19.57
C LEU A 2 2.31 30.71 18.17
N ASP A 3 3.61 30.85 17.94
CA ASP A 3 4.14 31.11 16.60
C ASP A 3 4.09 29.80 15.81
N LEU A 4 3.05 29.65 14.99
CA LEU A 4 2.94 28.61 13.96
C LEU A 4 3.73 29.06 12.72
N GLY A 5 5.00 29.40 12.92
CA GLY A 5 5.89 29.88 11.87
C GLY A 5 5.83 28.95 10.66
N ASN A 6 5.75 29.53 9.47
CA ASN A 6 5.76 28.79 8.21
C ASN A 6 6.98 27.86 8.14
N PHE A 7 6.77 26.57 8.38
CA PHE A 7 7.81 25.56 8.22
C PHE A 7 8.18 25.44 6.73
N THR A 8 9.45 25.64 6.42
CA THR A 8 9.96 25.65 5.05
C THR A 8 10.49 24.27 4.65
N ASP A 9 10.71 24.03 3.35
CA ASP A 9 11.34 22.80 2.86
C ASP A 9 12.76 22.58 3.45
N ALA A 10 13.43 23.67 3.84
CA ALA A 10 14.72 23.62 4.53
C ALA A 10 14.62 23.03 5.95
N ASP A 11 13.50 23.24 6.65
CA ASP A 11 13.28 22.68 7.98
C ASP A 11 13.06 21.16 7.94
N GLN A 12 12.49 20.63 6.84
CA GLN A 12 12.35 19.19 6.59
C GLN A 12 13.70 18.51 6.32
N ALA A 13 14.55 19.13 5.51
CA ALA A 13 15.90 18.63 5.23
C ALA A 13 16.80 18.61 6.48
N ALA A 14 16.55 19.53 7.43
CA ALA A 14 17.22 19.58 8.72
C ALA A 14 16.62 18.62 9.78
N GLY A 15 15.60 17.83 9.44
CA GLY A 15 14.97 16.87 10.35
C GLY A 15 14.24 17.52 11.52
N LYS A 16 13.80 18.78 11.38
CA LYS A 16 13.09 19.48 12.44
C LYS A 16 11.65 18.96 12.52
N ALA A 17 11.25 18.54 13.71
CA ALA A 17 9.87 18.19 14.03
C ALA A 17 9.14 19.39 14.66
N ASP A 18 7.80 19.41 14.61
CA ASP A 18 7.05 20.37 15.43
C ASP A 18 7.25 20.09 16.93
N THR A 19 6.68 20.95 17.77
CA THR A 19 6.72 20.80 19.23
C THR A 19 6.02 19.54 19.77
N ARG A 20 5.35 18.76 18.91
CA ARG A 20 4.76 17.45 19.21
C ARG A 20 5.63 16.28 18.70
N GLY A 21 6.70 16.54 17.96
CA GLY A 21 7.59 15.52 17.42
C GLY A 21 7.18 15.01 16.03
N ASP A 22 6.24 15.68 15.35
CA ASP A 22 5.76 15.25 14.04
C ASP A 22 6.66 15.79 12.91
N LEU A 23 7.14 14.87 12.05
CA LEU A 23 7.83 15.20 10.80
C LEU A 23 6.78 15.40 9.70
N PHE A 24 6.45 16.65 9.38
CA PHE A 24 5.52 16.97 8.30
C PHE A 24 6.22 16.81 6.95
N VAL A 25 5.87 15.77 6.20
CA VAL A 25 6.32 15.60 4.80
C VAL A 25 5.43 16.44 3.91
N GLY A 26 5.90 17.63 3.53
CA GLY A 26 5.29 18.43 2.48
C GLY A 26 5.43 17.70 1.15
N SER A 27 4.29 17.35 0.55
CA SER A 27 4.12 16.99 -0.87
C SER A 27 5.25 16.16 -1.52
N LYS A 28 5.04 14.84 -1.53
CA LYS A 28 5.73 13.79 -2.30
C LYS A 28 6.78 13.01 -1.50
N VAL A 29 6.35 11.85 -1.00
CA VAL A 29 7.25 10.79 -0.54
C VAL A 29 8.01 10.26 -1.76
N VAL A 30 9.24 10.72 -1.98
CA VAL A 30 10.13 10.18 -3.00
C VAL A 30 10.88 8.99 -2.39
N GLY A 31 10.63 7.79 -2.97
CA GLY A 31 11.36 6.53 -2.79
C GLY A 31 12.20 6.32 -1.51
N GLY A 32 11.75 5.40 -0.65
CA GLY A 32 12.58 4.84 0.43
C GLY A 32 12.34 5.43 1.83
N ALA A 33 11.48 6.43 1.98
CA ALA A 33 11.12 6.94 3.30
C ALA A 33 10.13 6.01 4.01
N ASN A 34 10.44 5.63 5.26
CA ASN A 34 9.50 4.95 6.14
C ASN A 34 8.35 5.91 6.48
N ILE A 35 7.12 5.60 6.04
CA ILE A 35 5.91 6.30 6.52
C ILE A 35 5.71 5.87 7.97
N ARG A 36 6.31 6.60 8.91
CA ARG A 36 6.03 6.45 10.33
C ARG A 36 4.71 7.15 10.63
N GLY A 37 3.61 6.40 10.55
CA GLY A 37 2.35 6.84 11.13
C GLY A 37 2.48 6.86 12.66
N VAL A 38 2.90 7.98 13.22
CA VAL A 38 2.83 8.21 14.67
C VAL A 38 1.44 8.78 14.96
N ASN A 39 0.61 8.03 15.69
CA ASN A 39 -0.69 8.40 16.30
C ASN A 39 -1.41 9.65 15.75
N GLY A 40 -1.75 9.65 14.47
CA GLY A 40 -2.51 10.71 13.84
C GLY A 40 -3.21 10.20 12.60
N TYR A 41 -4.53 10.35 12.54
CA TYR A 41 -5.32 10.17 11.32
C TYR A 41 -4.85 11.19 10.29
N TYR A 42 -3.84 10.85 9.50
CA TYR A 42 -3.50 11.58 8.30
C TYR A 42 -4.26 10.93 7.15
N GLY A 43 -5.29 11.62 6.63
CA GLY A 43 -5.97 11.27 5.38
C GLY A 43 -5.04 11.47 4.17
N GLN A 44 -3.92 10.77 4.16
CA GLN A 44 -2.86 10.94 3.18
C GLN A 44 -3.03 9.91 2.06
N THR A 45 -3.24 10.38 0.84
CA THR A 45 -3.15 9.53 -0.36
C THR A 45 -1.67 9.28 -0.64
N ALA A 46 -1.16 8.11 -0.23
CA ALA A 46 0.20 7.68 -0.54
C ALA A 46 0.19 6.78 -1.79
N THR A 47 0.80 7.25 -2.88
CA THR A 47 1.09 6.40 -4.04
C THR A 47 2.44 5.74 -3.83
N LEU A 48 2.42 4.44 -3.52
CA LEU A 48 3.64 3.64 -3.39
C LEU A 48 3.93 2.98 -4.73
N THR A 49 5.11 3.21 -5.29
CA THR A 49 5.57 2.57 -6.53
C THR A 49 6.21 1.20 -6.28
N ASN A 50 6.45 0.86 -5.01
CA ASN A 50 7.10 -0.37 -4.58
C ASN A 50 6.13 -1.22 -3.73
N GLN A 51 6.58 -2.43 -3.39
CA GLN A 51 5.84 -3.37 -2.56
C GLN A 51 5.57 -2.81 -1.15
N ILE A 52 4.33 -3.00 -0.66
CA ILE A 52 3.98 -2.84 0.76
C ILE A 52 4.26 -4.17 1.45
N SER A 53 5.17 -4.18 2.44
CA SER A 53 5.36 -5.31 3.34
C SER A 53 4.83 -4.94 4.71
N ALA A 54 3.72 -5.54 5.12
CA ALA A 54 3.10 -5.33 6.41
C ALA A 54 2.54 -6.65 6.95
N PRO A 55 2.63 -6.92 8.26
CA PRO A 55 2.07 -8.15 8.84
C PRO A 55 0.53 -8.20 8.77
N LYS A 56 -0.12 -7.04 8.63
CA LYS A 56 -1.58 -6.92 8.49
C LYS A 56 -1.92 -5.65 7.72
N VAL A 57 -2.83 -5.77 6.75
CA VAL A 57 -3.44 -4.63 6.05
C VAL A 57 -4.92 -4.60 6.42
N ILE A 58 -5.43 -3.45 6.86
CA ILE A 58 -6.84 -3.24 7.19
C ILE A 58 -7.33 -2.10 6.31
N GLY A 59 -8.36 -2.35 5.50
CA GLY A 59 -8.98 -1.36 4.64
C GLY A 59 -10.47 -1.62 4.48
N LYS A 60 -11.23 -0.58 4.13
CA LYS A 60 -12.67 -0.72 3.82
C LYS A 60 -12.90 -1.40 2.48
N GLN A 61 -11.99 -1.21 1.53
CA GLN A 61 -12.09 -1.73 0.16
C GLN A 61 -10.69 -1.99 -0.39
N PHE A 62 -10.59 -2.97 -1.27
CA PHE A 62 -9.44 -3.23 -2.12
C PHE A 62 -9.89 -3.21 -3.59
N VAL A 63 -9.19 -2.45 -4.44
CA VAL A 63 -9.42 -2.43 -5.89
C VAL A 63 -8.09 -2.75 -6.57
N GLY A 64 -8.01 -3.93 -7.18
CA GLY A 64 -6.82 -4.42 -7.87
C GLY A 64 -6.99 -4.40 -9.39
N ILE A 65 -5.87 -4.50 -10.11
CA ILE A 65 -5.88 -4.72 -11.56
C ILE A 65 -6.27 -6.17 -11.83
N LEU A 66 -7.28 -6.37 -12.70
CA LEU A 66 -7.69 -7.70 -13.13
C LEU A 66 -6.61 -8.33 -14.04
N SER A 67 -6.23 -9.57 -13.75
CA SER A 67 -5.29 -10.34 -14.56
C SER A 67 -5.50 -11.85 -14.40
N THR A 68 -5.36 -12.59 -15.49
CA THR A 68 -5.45 -14.06 -15.51
C THR A 68 -4.04 -14.66 -15.48
N PRO A 69 -3.73 -15.66 -14.62
CA PRO A 69 -2.51 -16.44 -14.74
C PRO A 69 -2.39 -17.05 -16.15
N SER A 70 -1.19 -17.07 -16.74
CA SER A 70 -0.99 -17.61 -18.09
C SER A 70 -1.33 -19.11 -18.22
N SER A 71 -1.31 -19.86 -17.10
CA SER A 71 -1.78 -21.23 -16.99
C SER A 71 -2.02 -21.61 -15.52
N SER A 72 -2.60 -22.79 -15.28
CA SER A 72 -2.74 -23.35 -13.93
C SER A 72 -1.40 -23.64 -13.23
N SER A 73 -0.30 -23.68 -14.00
CA SER A 73 1.07 -23.93 -13.51
C SER A 73 1.99 -22.71 -13.62
N ALA A 74 1.43 -21.52 -13.88
CA ALA A 74 2.21 -20.29 -13.96
C ALA A 74 2.87 -19.97 -12.61
N LEU A 75 4.03 -19.31 -12.66
CA LEU A 75 4.80 -18.96 -11.46
C LEU A 75 3.91 -18.21 -10.44
N CYS A 76 3.93 -18.68 -9.19
CA CYS A 76 3.19 -18.05 -8.10
C CYS A 76 3.72 -18.49 -6.73
N THR A 77 3.51 -17.63 -5.74
CA THR A 77 3.80 -17.90 -4.32
C THR A 77 2.50 -18.20 -3.58
N VAL A 78 2.55 -19.19 -2.66
CA VAL A 78 1.38 -19.57 -1.86
C VAL A 78 0.73 -18.36 -1.19
N GLY A 79 -0.58 -18.22 -1.38
CA GLY A 79 -1.36 -17.10 -0.84
C GLY A 79 -1.51 -15.90 -1.78
N GLU A 80 -0.74 -15.82 -2.88
CA GLU A 80 -1.06 -14.87 -3.95
C GLU A 80 -2.44 -15.15 -4.53
N PHE A 81 -3.16 -14.08 -4.86
CA PHE A 81 -4.43 -14.16 -5.55
C PHE A 81 -4.46 -13.22 -6.75
N LYS A 82 -5.30 -13.57 -7.72
CA LYS A 82 -5.60 -12.77 -8.89
C LYS A 82 -7.09 -12.89 -9.21
N ASP A 83 -7.62 -11.92 -9.92
CA ASP A 83 -9.02 -11.89 -10.32
C ASP A 83 -9.10 -11.53 -11.80
N ASP A 84 -10.04 -12.13 -12.52
CA ASP A 84 -10.48 -11.67 -13.82
C ASP A 84 -12.01 -11.50 -13.85
N LYS A 85 -12.57 -11.22 -15.03
CA LYS A 85 -14.01 -11.00 -15.20
C LYS A 85 -14.86 -12.19 -14.74
N ASN A 86 -14.34 -13.41 -14.83
CA ASN A 86 -15.10 -14.64 -14.68
C ASN A 86 -14.62 -15.52 -13.51
N TYR A 87 -13.41 -15.30 -12.98
CA TYR A 87 -12.82 -16.18 -11.97
C TYR A 87 -11.98 -15.43 -10.93
N HIS A 88 -12.01 -15.95 -9.70
CA HIS A 88 -11.02 -15.67 -8.67
C HIS A 88 -9.98 -16.81 -8.63
N TYR A 89 -8.70 -16.47 -8.57
CA TYR A 89 -7.56 -17.39 -8.59
C TYR A 89 -6.78 -17.29 -7.28
N VAL A 90 -6.44 -18.44 -6.67
CA VAL A 90 -5.56 -18.51 -5.50
C VAL A 90 -4.42 -19.48 -5.76
N CYS A 91 -3.20 -19.05 -5.48
CA CYS A 91 -2.02 -19.91 -5.48
C CYS A 91 -2.02 -20.75 -4.20
N VAL A 92 -2.34 -22.03 -4.33
CA VAL A 92 -2.50 -22.95 -3.18
C VAL A 92 -1.26 -23.78 -2.88
N LEU A 93 -0.34 -23.82 -3.84
CA LEU A 93 0.99 -24.41 -3.75
C LEU A 93 1.87 -23.62 -4.74
N ASN A 94 3.19 -23.58 -4.53
CA ASN A 94 4.10 -22.93 -5.47
C ASN A 94 3.80 -23.36 -6.91
N ASN A 95 3.58 -22.36 -7.76
CA ASN A 95 3.25 -22.52 -9.18
C ASN A 95 1.99 -23.38 -9.43
N LYS A 96 1.00 -23.33 -8.54
CA LYS A 96 -0.26 -24.06 -8.68
C LYS A 96 -1.45 -23.19 -8.33
N TRP A 97 -2.14 -22.74 -9.36
CA TRP A 97 -3.37 -21.95 -9.25
C TRP A 97 -4.59 -22.85 -9.14
N LYS A 98 -5.47 -22.54 -8.19
CA LYS A 98 -6.88 -22.95 -8.21
C LYS A 98 -7.75 -21.76 -8.58
N ARG A 99 -8.88 -22.02 -9.23
CA ARG A 99 -9.85 -20.99 -9.61
C ARG A 99 -11.25 -21.35 -9.14
N VAL A 100 -12.04 -20.33 -8.79
CA VAL A 100 -13.48 -20.41 -8.56
C VAL A 100 -14.19 -19.50 -9.54
N ALA A 101 -15.27 -19.99 -10.14
CA ALA A 101 -16.08 -19.19 -11.05
C ALA A 101 -16.84 -18.12 -10.27
N LEU A 102 -16.85 -16.90 -10.80
CA LEU A 102 -17.70 -15.81 -10.34
C LEU A 102 -18.99 -15.89 -11.15
N SER A 103 -20.12 -16.04 -10.46
CA SER A 103 -21.45 -15.93 -11.05
C SER A 103 -22.19 -14.76 -10.44
N ASP A 104 -23.15 -14.24 -11.20
CA ASP A 104 -24.22 -13.42 -10.66
C ASP A 104 -25.19 -14.29 -9.84
N PHE A 105 -26.09 -13.61 -9.14
CA PHE A 105 -27.09 -14.20 -8.24
C PHE A 105 -28.40 -14.50 -8.99
#